data_AF-B4F0I1-F1
#
_entry.id   AF-B4F0I1-F1
#
_cell.length_a   1.000
_cell.length_b   1.000
_cell.length_c   1.000
_cell.angle_alpha   90.00
_cell.angle_beta   90.00
_cell.angle_gamma   90.00
#
_symmetry.space_group_name_H-M   'P 1'
#
loop_
_entity.id
_entity.type
_entity.pdbx_description
1 polymer ?
#
loop_
_entity_poly.entity_id
_entity_poly.type
_entity_poly.pdbx_seq_one_letter_code
_entity_poly.pdbx_strand_id
1 'polypeptide(L)'
;MIKRQTNTSKYQYYRYFNLLKKMMADENKKTVDNLFNLQFSLLITNNDINEKQIKILSRLLCREAVDSLLQSTWFLRKKHCSVPLTKENINAVVNLADKYQSNISDINWNALNAKINIADHARFIQAIIKPIFIWWVEHITPHIFTLYEIKKELEYQINQCENIKLFEEKEPSNIASSFLSLEDIKTKLEADKARFVVIDDLLKKDIKLVIEAWEKEPVFNKKINNTLEYLQNTQPHSELLQPLWDILITIPQHPENCKKLKHWLVEHSLCLINDEFMWHV
;
A
#
# COMPACT_ATOMS: atom_id res chain seq x y z
N MET A 1 -10.22 -12.49 -24.41
CA MET A 1 -9.15 -12.65 -23.40
C MET A 1 -8.61 -11.28 -23.02
N ILE A 2 -9.14 -10.68 -21.96
CA ILE A 2 -8.54 -9.47 -21.39
C ILE A 2 -7.29 -9.95 -20.66
N LYS A 3 -6.11 -9.57 -21.16
CA LYS A 3 -4.85 -9.76 -20.45
C LYS A 3 -4.98 -9.02 -19.12
N ARG A 4 -5.25 -9.74 -18.03
CA ARG A 4 -5.03 -9.24 -16.67
C ARG A 4 -3.57 -8.83 -16.63
N GLN A 5 -3.31 -7.53 -16.59
CA GLN A 5 -1.99 -7.02 -16.27
C GLN A 5 -1.61 -7.59 -14.91
N THR A 6 -0.72 -8.57 -14.89
CA THR A 6 -0.10 -9.16 -13.69
C THR A 6 0.90 -8.19 -13.02
N ASN A 7 0.93 -6.93 -13.43
CA ASN A 7 1.70 -5.86 -12.82
C ASN A 7 0.84 -5.04 -11.85
N THR A 8 0.03 -5.71 -11.01
CA THR A 8 -0.41 -5.09 -9.76
C THR A 8 0.82 -4.96 -8.87
N SER A 9 1.42 -3.78 -8.92
CA SER A 9 2.54 -3.28 -8.15
C SER A 9 2.64 -3.89 -6.75
N LYS A 10 3.48 -4.92 -6.60
CA LYS A 10 3.75 -5.63 -5.34
C LYS A 10 4.29 -4.74 -4.21
N TYR A 11 4.56 -3.48 -4.49
CA TYR A 11 5.19 -2.53 -3.57
C TYR A 11 4.30 -1.33 -3.20
N GLN A 12 2.99 -1.40 -3.44
CA GLN A 12 2.03 -0.35 -3.06
C GLN A 12 1.40 -0.55 -1.66
N TYR A 13 2.15 -1.11 -0.70
CA TYR A 13 1.67 -1.28 0.67
C TYR A 13 1.22 0.04 1.34
N TYR A 14 1.79 1.19 0.95
CA TYR A 14 1.30 2.50 1.41
C TYR A 14 -0.15 2.80 0.95
N ARG A 15 -0.54 2.35 -0.24
CA ARG A 15 -1.92 2.48 -0.74
C ARG A 15 -2.83 1.52 0.02
N TYR A 16 -2.42 0.27 0.17
CA TYR A 16 -3.19 -0.76 0.88
C TYR A 16 -3.41 -0.42 2.37
N PHE A 17 -2.46 0.23 3.01
CA PHE A 17 -2.59 0.69 4.39
C PHE A 17 -3.72 1.71 4.58
N ASN A 18 -3.79 2.73 3.71
CA ASN A 18 -4.87 3.71 3.75
C ASN A 18 -6.22 3.08 3.36
N LEU A 19 -6.20 2.12 2.44
CA LEU A 19 -7.38 1.39 2.00
C LEU A 19 -7.94 0.55 3.16
N LEU A 20 -7.09 -0.23 3.83
CA LEU A 20 -7.45 -1.06 4.98
C LEU A 20 -8.05 -0.21 6.10
N LYS A 21 -7.44 0.94 6.42
CA LYS A 21 -8.01 1.87 7.40
C LYS A 21 -9.44 2.29 7.04
N LYS A 22 -9.72 2.58 5.77
CA LYS A 22 -11.07 2.92 5.30
C LYS A 22 -12.02 1.75 5.44
N MET A 23 -11.62 0.55 5.00
CA MET A 23 -12.43 -0.66 5.11
C MET A 23 -12.88 -0.93 6.55
N MET A 24 -11.95 -0.84 7.50
CA MET A 24 -12.21 -1.22 8.88
C MET A 24 -12.95 -0.12 9.66
N ALA A 25 -12.86 1.14 9.21
CA ALA A 25 -13.51 2.27 9.88
C ALA A 25 -15.04 2.16 9.88
N ASP A 26 -15.62 1.50 8.87
CA ASP A 26 -17.06 1.29 8.76
C ASP A 26 -17.61 0.35 9.84
N GLU A 27 -16.78 -0.55 10.37
CA GLU A 27 -17.17 -1.56 11.38
C GLU A 27 -16.89 -1.08 12.83
N ASN A 28 -15.71 -0.52 13.09
CA ASN A 28 -15.33 -0.09 14.45
C ASN A 28 -14.31 1.06 14.44
N LYS A 29 -14.74 2.22 13.95
CA LYS A 29 -13.90 3.41 13.78
C LYS A 29 -13.01 3.74 14.98
N LYS A 30 -13.56 3.73 16.20
CA LYS A 30 -12.82 4.11 17.41
C LYS A 30 -11.68 3.14 17.71
N THR A 31 -11.93 1.84 17.60
CA THR A 31 -10.92 0.81 17.88
C THR A 31 -9.84 0.82 16.80
N VAL A 32 -10.24 0.94 15.54
CA VAL A 32 -9.34 1.07 14.40
C VAL A 32 -8.48 2.32 14.52
N ASP A 33 -9.08 3.48 14.77
CA ASP A 33 -8.31 4.72 14.96
C ASP A 33 -7.36 4.60 16.16
N ASN A 34 -7.76 3.98 17.25
CA ASN A 34 -6.88 3.75 18.40
C ASN A 34 -5.68 2.85 18.05
N LEU A 35 -5.91 1.72 17.38
CA LEU A 35 -4.83 0.80 16.97
C LEU A 35 -3.89 1.46 15.96
N PHE A 36 -4.46 2.12 14.94
CA PHE A 36 -3.68 2.84 13.93
C PHE A 36 -2.88 4.00 14.56
N ASN A 37 -3.48 4.75 15.48
CA ASN A 37 -2.78 5.83 16.16
C ASN A 37 -1.72 5.28 17.13
N LEU A 38 -1.99 4.19 17.84
CA LEU A 38 -1.05 3.60 18.78
C LEU A 38 0.24 3.15 18.09
N GLN A 39 0.13 2.50 16.92
CA GLN A 39 1.29 1.95 16.24
C GLN A 39 1.89 2.86 15.17
N PHE A 40 1.05 3.62 14.47
CA PHE A 40 1.44 4.35 13.26
C PHE A 40 1.26 5.86 13.36
N SER A 41 0.97 6.42 14.55
CA SER A 41 1.02 7.87 14.78
C SER A 41 2.46 8.36 14.66
N LEU A 42 2.87 8.66 13.45
CA LEU A 42 3.98 9.55 13.19
C LEU A 42 3.37 10.80 12.57
N LEU A 43 3.36 11.88 13.35
CA LEU A 43 3.22 13.23 12.84
C LEU A 43 4.47 13.50 11.98
N ILE A 44 4.45 13.03 10.74
CA ILE A 44 5.31 13.60 9.71
C ILE A 44 4.78 15.02 9.56
N THR A 45 5.52 15.97 10.11
CA THR A 45 5.27 17.39 9.94
C THR A 45 5.09 17.65 8.44
N ASN A 46 4.02 18.35 8.08
CA ASN A 46 3.53 18.60 6.71
C ASN A 46 4.52 19.31 5.77
N ASN A 47 5.78 19.46 6.14
CA ASN A 47 6.82 19.92 5.25
C ASN A 47 7.31 18.73 4.44
N ASP A 48 6.85 18.63 3.18
CA ASP A 48 7.45 17.74 2.20
C ASP A 48 8.94 18.11 2.08
N ILE A 49 9.80 17.39 2.81
CA ILE A 49 11.26 17.62 2.90
C ILE A 49 11.91 17.73 1.51
N ASN A 50 11.25 17.14 0.51
CA ASN A 50 11.70 17.03 -0.87
C ASN A 50 11.03 18.02 -1.84
N GLU A 51 10.17 18.94 -1.39
CA GLU A 51 9.39 19.82 -2.28
C GLU A 51 10.28 20.63 -3.24
N LYS A 52 11.38 21.20 -2.72
CA LYS A 52 12.33 21.97 -3.54
C LYS A 52 13.02 21.09 -4.58
N GLN A 53 13.40 19.87 -4.20
CA GLN A 53 14.05 18.90 -5.06
C GLN A 53 13.09 18.39 -6.16
N ILE A 54 11.81 18.20 -5.84
CA ILE A 54 10.77 17.85 -6.82
C ILE A 54 10.60 18.99 -7.84
N LYS A 55 10.59 20.25 -7.39
CA LYS A 55 10.54 21.43 -8.30
C LYS A 55 11.76 21.51 -9.22
N ILE A 56 12.92 21.06 -8.77
CA ILE A 56 14.13 20.96 -9.61
C ILE A 56 13.94 19.84 -10.65
N LEU A 57 13.52 18.64 -10.21
CA LEU A 57 13.29 17.51 -11.11
C LEU A 57 12.21 17.82 -12.16
N SER A 58 11.15 18.55 -11.80
CA SER A 58 10.11 18.95 -12.75
C SER A 58 10.57 19.94 -13.81
N ARG A 59 11.73 20.57 -13.63
CA ARG A 59 12.37 21.40 -14.67
C ARG A 59 13.35 20.62 -15.53
N LEU A 60 13.84 19.48 -15.04
CA LEU A 60 14.85 18.65 -15.72
C LEU A 60 14.23 17.49 -16.50
N LEU A 61 13.07 17.01 -16.06
CA LEU A 61 12.37 15.86 -16.63
C LEU A 61 11.06 16.29 -17.30
N CYS A 62 10.61 15.52 -18.28
CA CYS A 62 9.26 15.69 -18.83
C CYS A 62 8.19 15.31 -17.80
N ARG A 63 6.98 15.86 -17.98
CA ARG A 63 5.87 15.66 -17.04
C ARG A 63 5.56 14.18 -16.78
N GLU A 64 5.53 13.36 -17.84
CA GLU A 64 5.24 11.93 -17.73
C GLU A 64 6.28 11.18 -16.88
N ALA A 65 7.58 11.51 -17.06
CA ALA A 65 8.66 10.93 -16.28
C ALA A 65 8.57 11.34 -14.80
N VAL A 66 8.21 12.60 -14.53
CA VAL A 66 8.00 13.09 -13.15
C VAL A 66 6.82 12.37 -12.51
N ASP A 67 5.68 12.28 -13.21
CA ASP A 67 4.47 11.62 -12.68
C ASP A 67 4.75 10.13 -12.40
N SER A 68 5.45 9.44 -13.30
CA SER A 68 5.90 8.07 -13.12
C SER A 68 6.88 7.91 -11.93
N LEU A 69 7.84 8.83 -11.78
CA LEU A 69 8.77 8.84 -10.65
C LEU A 69 8.05 9.03 -9.32
N LEU A 70 7.09 9.96 -9.24
CA LEU A 70 6.33 10.23 -8.02
C LEU A 70 5.47 9.04 -7.58
N GLN A 71 5.08 8.18 -8.54
CA GLN A 71 4.36 6.93 -8.28
C GLN A 71 5.30 5.74 -7.98
N SER A 72 6.61 5.88 -8.22
CA SER A 72 7.57 4.82 -7.98
C SER A 72 7.68 4.46 -6.50
N THR A 73 7.94 3.19 -6.21
CA THR A 73 8.16 2.71 -4.84
C THR A 73 9.36 3.37 -4.20
N TRP A 74 10.43 3.60 -4.97
CA TRP A 74 11.63 4.28 -4.47
C TRP A 74 11.30 5.68 -3.93
N PHE A 75 10.54 6.48 -4.68
CA PHE A 75 10.18 7.83 -4.26
C PHE A 75 9.20 7.80 -3.07
N LEU A 76 8.16 6.95 -3.13
CA LEU A 76 7.20 6.79 -2.05
C LEU A 76 7.88 6.40 -0.73
N ARG A 77 8.87 5.50 -0.78
CA ARG A 77 9.70 5.15 0.39
C ARG A 77 10.43 6.36 0.95
N LYS A 78 11.11 7.13 0.10
CA LYS A 78 11.81 8.35 0.54
C LYS A 78 10.86 9.38 1.14
N LYS A 79 9.69 9.55 0.54
CA LYS A 79 8.62 10.43 1.05
C LYS A 79 8.15 9.98 2.43
N HIS A 80 7.74 8.73 2.58
CA HIS A 80 7.16 8.20 3.81
C HIS A 80 8.17 7.98 4.94
N CYS A 81 9.42 7.67 4.60
CA CYS A 81 10.52 7.52 5.57
C CYS A 81 11.22 8.86 5.89
N SER A 82 10.69 9.99 5.39
CA SER A 82 11.26 11.33 5.57
C SER A 82 12.75 11.39 5.21
N VAL A 83 13.16 10.68 4.16
CA VAL A 83 14.54 10.65 3.68
C VAL A 83 14.71 11.77 2.65
N PRO A 84 15.61 12.74 2.89
CA PRO A 84 15.84 13.82 1.94
C PRO A 84 16.42 13.28 0.63
N LEU A 85 16.02 13.89 -0.48
CA LEU A 85 16.65 13.70 -1.78
C LEU A 85 17.98 14.45 -1.79
N THR A 86 19.08 13.69 -1.86
CA THR A 86 20.42 14.24 -1.99
C THR A 86 20.71 14.62 -3.43
N LYS A 87 21.76 15.41 -3.65
CA LYS A 87 22.25 15.74 -5.00
C LYS A 87 22.59 14.48 -5.81
N GLU A 88 23.16 13.46 -5.17
CA GLU A 88 23.44 12.17 -5.79
C GLU A 88 22.16 11.47 -6.27
N ASN A 89 21.08 11.54 -5.48
CA ASN A 89 19.80 10.98 -5.89
C ASN A 89 19.23 11.71 -7.12
N ILE A 90 19.30 13.04 -7.15
CA ILE A 90 18.86 13.84 -8.30
C ILE A 90 19.66 13.47 -9.55
N ASN A 91 20.98 13.40 -9.43
CA ASN A 91 21.85 13.00 -10.54
C ASN A 91 21.54 11.58 -11.03
N ALA A 92 21.31 10.63 -10.11
CA ALA A 92 20.96 9.27 -10.47
C ALA A 92 19.61 9.18 -11.21
N VAL A 93 18.62 9.97 -10.79
CA VAL A 93 17.32 10.09 -11.46
C VAL A 93 17.49 10.64 -12.88
N VAL A 94 18.23 11.74 -13.05
CA VAL A 94 18.46 12.36 -14.36
C VAL A 94 19.24 11.41 -15.27
N ASN A 95 20.33 10.81 -14.79
CA ASN A 95 21.12 9.84 -15.54
C ASN A 95 20.33 8.60 -15.95
N LEU A 96 19.35 8.19 -15.13
CA LEU A 96 18.47 7.08 -15.49
C LEU A 96 17.48 7.52 -16.57
N ALA A 97 16.88 8.71 -16.44
CA ALA A 97 15.96 9.25 -17.44
C ALA A 97 16.63 9.44 -18.80
N ASP A 98 17.86 9.93 -18.82
CA ASP A 98 18.65 10.16 -20.04
C ASP A 98 18.91 8.88 -20.84
N LYS A 99 18.94 7.71 -20.18
CA LYS A 99 19.11 6.42 -20.86
C LYS A 99 17.87 5.98 -21.64
N TYR A 100 16.70 6.55 -21.34
CA TYR A 100 15.41 6.12 -21.89
C TYR A 100 14.67 7.27 -22.59
N GLN A 101 15.40 8.26 -23.12
CA GLN A 101 14.86 9.49 -23.75
C GLN A 101 13.73 9.24 -24.77
N SER A 102 13.70 8.10 -25.44
CA SER A 102 12.65 7.72 -26.41
C SER A 102 11.50 6.88 -25.84
N ASN A 103 11.68 6.18 -24.71
CA ASN A 103 10.71 5.24 -24.13
C ASN A 103 10.51 5.51 -22.62
N ILE A 104 9.88 6.63 -22.30
CA ILE A 104 9.65 7.07 -20.90
C ILE A 104 8.83 6.05 -20.10
N SER A 105 7.96 5.27 -20.77
CA SER A 105 7.16 4.19 -20.16
C SER A 105 7.99 3.04 -19.59
N ASP A 106 9.22 2.87 -20.07
CA ASP A 106 10.08 1.74 -19.73
C ASP A 106 11.07 2.08 -18.60
N ILE A 107 11.05 3.32 -18.09
CA ILE A 107 11.95 3.75 -17.04
C ILE A 107 11.62 3.01 -15.73
N ASN A 108 12.53 2.13 -15.33
CA ASN A 108 12.44 1.46 -14.04
C ASN A 108 13.06 2.31 -12.93
N TRP A 109 12.30 3.27 -12.39
CA TRP A 109 12.71 4.09 -11.24
C TRP A 109 13.07 3.28 -9.99
N ASN A 110 12.54 2.05 -9.85
CA ASN A 110 12.83 1.18 -8.72
C ASN A 110 14.24 0.56 -8.78
N ALA A 111 15.00 0.82 -9.85
CA ALA A 111 16.43 0.49 -9.93
C ALA A 111 17.31 1.46 -9.11
N LEU A 112 16.75 2.56 -8.59
CA LEU A 112 17.51 3.50 -7.77
C LEU A 112 17.76 2.95 -6.36
N ASN A 113 18.96 3.22 -5.82
CA ASN A 113 19.32 2.79 -4.47
C ASN A 113 18.70 3.73 -3.41
N ALA A 114 18.23 3.18 -2.31
CA ALA A 114 17.84 3.94 -1.13
C ALA A 114 18.50 3.37 0.13
N LYS A 115 19.17 4.24 0.88
CA LYS A 115 19.75 3.91 2.17
C LYS A 115 18.77 4.29 3.28
N ILE A 116 18.43 3.34 4.14
CA ILE A 116 17.44 3.50 5.21
C ILE A 116 18.10 3.10 6.53
N ASN A 117 18.28 4.08 7.42
CA ASN A 117 18.69 3.79 8.80
C ASN A 117 17.46 3.36 9.60
N ILE A 118 17.42 2.10 10.03
CA ILE A 118 16.32 1.50 10.80
C ILE A 118 16.47 1.68 12.31
N ALA A 119 17.58 2.25 12.80
CA ALA A 119 17.69 2.64 14.21
C ALA A 119 16.72 3.79 14.55
N ASP A 120 16.41 4.65 13.57
CA ASP A 120 15.37 5.66 13.69
C ASP A 120 13.98 5.01 13.68
N HIS A 121 13.21 5.22 14.75
CA HIS A 121 11.91 4.59 14.94
C HIS A 121 10.90 4.98 13.85
N ALA A 122 10.94 6.22 13.33
CA ALA A 122 10.04 6.64 12.27
C ALA A 122 10.30 5.87 10.97
N ARG A 123 11.58 5.72 10.60
CA ARG A 123 12.00 4.91 9.43
C ARG A 123 11.71 3.43 9.63
N PHE A 124 11.95 2.89 10.82
CA PHE A 124 11.60 1.51 11.15
C PHE A 124 10.11 1.23 10.96
N ILE A 125 9.24 2.10 11.47
CA ILE A 125 7.79 1.97 11.29
C ILE A 125 7.41 1.97 9.80
N GLN A 126 7.98 2.87 9.01
CA GLN A 126 7.59 3.10 7.61
C GLN A 126 8.19 2.10 6.62
N ALA A 127 9.40 1.61 6.89
CA ALA A 127 10.15 0.73 6.00
C ALA A 127 10.04 -0.75 6.36
N ILE A 128 9.70 -1.07 7.61
CA ILE A 128 9.65 -2.44 8.13
C ILE A 128 8.23 -2.77 8.59
N ILE A 129 7.75 -2.12 9.66
CA ILE A 129 6.50 -2.49 10.32
C ILE A 129 5.27 -2.36 9.43
N LYS A 130 5.11 -1.24 8.70
CA LYS A 130 3.97 -1.05 7.78
C LYS A 130 3.91 -2.07 6.64
N PRO A 131 5.00 -2.31 5.88
CA PRO A 131 5.02 -3.39 4.89
C PRO A 131 4.66 -4.75 5.48
N ILE A 132 5.26 -5.11 6.62
CA ILE A 132 5.02 -6.40 7.28
C ILE A 132 3.56 -6.50 7.74
N PHE A 133 2.98 -5.43 8.26
CA PHE A 133 1.58 -5.42 8.67
C PHE A 133 0.64 -5.75 7.51
N ILE A 134 0.83 -5.11 6.35
CA ILE A 134 0.02 -5.40 5.16
C ILE A 134 0.21 -6.83 4.69
N TRP A 135 1.46 -7.29 4.63
CA TRP A 135 1.78 -8.67 4.27
C TRP A 135 1.13 -9.68 5.23
N TRP A 136 1.16 -9.42 6.53
CA TRP A 136 0.56 -10.27 7.54
C TRP A 136 -0.98 -10.27 7.44
N VAL A 137 -1.60 -9.12 7.16
CA VAL A 137 -3.05 -9.05 6.86
C VAL A 137 -3.42 -9.88 5.64
N GLU A 138 -2.61 -9.86 4.58
CA GLU A 138 -2.82 -10.72 3.40
C GLU A 138 -2.66 -12.21 3.73
N HIS A 139 -1.90 -12.58 4.76
CA HIS A 139 -1.81 -13.99 5.19
C HIS A 139 -3.04 -14.43 6.00
N ILE A 140 -3.64 -13.54 6.79
CA ILE A 140 -4.86 -13.85 7.54
C ILE A 140 -6.07 -13.90 6.60
N THR A 141 -6.18 -12.93 5.69
CA THR A 141 -7.29 -12.80 4.74
C THR A 141 -6.75 -12.52 3.33
N PRO A 142 -6.40 -13.57 2.55
CA PRO A 142 -5.74 -13.41 1.24
C PRO A 142 -6.52 -12.62 0.20
N HIS A 143 -7.84 -12.50 0.36
CA HIS A 143 -8.70 -11.88 -0.63
C HIS A 143 -9.27 -10.53 -0.20
N ILE A 144 -8.93 -10.01 0.99
CA ILE A 144 -9.56 -8.79 1.53
C ILE A 144 -9.45 -7.59 0.59
N PHE A 145 -8.27 -7.33 0.04
CA PHE A 145 -8.05 -6.22 -0.89
C PHE A 145 -8.73 -6.45 -2.24
N THR A 146 -8.78 -7.70 -2.71
CA THR A 146 -9.43 -8.06 -3.97
C THR A 146 -10.94 -7.92 -3.85
N LEU A 147 -11.54 -8.43 -2.77
CA LEU A 147 -12.96 -8.32 -2.47
C LEU A 147 -13.40 -6.86 -2.38
N TYR A 148 -12.59 -6.00 -1.76
CA TYR A 148 -12.91 -4.57 -1.66
C TYR A 148 -12.91 -3.86 -3.01
N GLU A 149 -11.91 -4.11 -3.86
CA GLU A 149 -11.89 -3.52 -5.21
C GLU A 149 -13.08 -4.03 -6.05
N ILE A 150 -13.47 -5.32 -5.91
CA ILE A 150 -14.68 -5.86 -6.54
C ILE A 150 -15.94 -5.16 -5.99
N LYS A 151 -16.06 -4.97 -4.68
CA LYS A 151 -17.19 -4.24 -4.06
C LYS A 151 -17.32 -2.83 -4.65
N LYS A 152 -16.22 -2.10 -4.75
CA LYS A 152 -16.18 -0.74 -5.29
C LYS A 152 -16.57 -0.68 -6.76
N GLU A 153 -16.07 -1.63 -7.56
CA GLU A 153 -16.44 -1.75 -8.98
C GLU A 153 -17.94 -2.08 -9.13
N LEU A 154 -18.47 -2.99 -8.31
CA LEU A 154 -19.89 -3.31 -8.30
C LEU A 154 -20.75 -2.11 -7.88
N GLU A 155 -20.34 -1.35 -6.87
CA GLU A 155 -21.04 -0.12 -6.46
C GLU A 155 -21.12 0.88 -7.61
N TYR A 156 -20.02 1.04 -8.36
CA TYR A 156 -20.00 1.88 -9.56
C TYR A 156 -20.94 1.35 -10.64
N GLN A 157 -20.91 0.05 -10.92
CA GLN A 157 -21.78 -0.59 -11.90
C GLN A 157 -23.26 -0.49 -11.53
N ILE A 158 -23.61 -0.66 -10.26
CA ILE A 158 -24.98 -0.48 -9.75
C ILE A 158 -25.42 0.96 -9.99
N ASN A 159 -24.62 1.94 -9.57
CA ASN A 159 -24.94 3.36 -9.78
C ASN A 159 -25.11 3.71 -11.27
N GLN A 160 -24.27 3.18 -12.15
CA GLN A 160 -24.43 3.34 -13.59
C GLN A 160 -25.73 2.73 -14.10
N CYS A 161 -26.05 1.49 -13.69
CA CYS A 161 -27.28 0.82 -14.10
C CYS A 161 -28.53 1.55 -13.58
N GLU A 162 -28.49 2.11 -12.36
CA GLU A 162 -29.58 2.94 -11.83
C GLU A 162 -29.77 4.22 -12.63
N ASN A 163 -28.68 4.88 -13.03
CA ASN A 163 -28.77 6.07 -13.89
C ASN A 163 -29.33 5.75 -15.28
N ILE A 164 -28.91 4.64 -15.89
CA ILE A 164 -29.44 4.19 -17.19
C ILE A 164 -30.93 3.85 -17.05
N LYS A 165 -31.32 3.14 -15.98
CA LYS A 165 -32.72 2.84 -15.68
C LYS A 165 -33.55 4.13 -15.60
N LEU A 166 -33.09 5.12 -14.83
CA LEU A 166 -33.77 6.41 -14.66
C LEU A 166 -33.87 7.21 -15.97
N PHE A 167 -32.86 7.07 -16.85
CA PHE A 167 -32.87 7.70 -18.16
C PHE A 167 -33.93 7.07 -19.07
N GLU A 168 -33.93 5.74 -19.21
CA GLU A 168 -34.90 4.99 -20.01
C GLU A 168 -36.35 5.14 -19.48
N GLU A 169 -36.54 5.28 -18.17
CA GLU A 169 -37.86 5.56 -17.57
C GLU A 169 -38.38 6.97 -17.92
N LYS A 170 -37.50 7.95 -18.16
CA LYS A 170 -37.87 9.34 -18.48
C LYS A 170 -38.04 9.59 -19.97
N GLU A 171 -37.18 8.99 -20.79
CA GLU A 171 -37.17 9.12 -22.25
C GLU A 171 -37.20 7.73 -22.88
N PRO A 172 -38.36 7.05 -22.88
CA PRO A 172 -38.46 5.71 -23.44
C PRO A 172 -38.14 5.74 -24.94
N SER A 173 -37.13 4.96 -25.34
CA SER A 173 -36.72 4.90 -26.73
C SER A 173 -37.82 4.27 -27.61
N ASN A 174 -38.25 4.97 -28.65
CA ASN A 174 -39.21 4.47 -29.65
C ASN A 174 -38.57 3.51 -30.67
N ILE A 175 -37.26 3.27 -30.57
CA ILE A 175 -36.52 2.36 -31.42
C ILE A 175 -36.35 1.07 -30.60
N ALA A 176 -36.81 -0.05 -31.16
CA ALA A 176 -36.50 -1.39 -30.65
C ALA A 176 -34.99 -1.68 -30.84
N SER A 177 -34.15 -0.91 -30.16
CA SER A 177 -32.73 -1.18 -30.07
C SER A 177 -32.55 -2.26 -29.02
N SER A 178 -31.87 -3.34 -29.37
CA SER A 178 -31.54 -4.44 -28.46
C SER A 178 -30.52 -4.04 -27.37
N PHE A 179 -30.25 -2.75 -27.21
CA PHE A 179 -29.32 -2.25 -26.21
C PHE A 179 -30.06 -2.14 -24.87
N LEU A 180 -30.27 -3.32 -24.26
CA LEU A 180 -30.81 -3.58 -22.92
C LEU A 180 -32.24 -3.08 -22.71
N SER A 181 -33.21 -3.98 -22.78
CA SER A 181 -34.58 -3.67 -22.37
C SER A 181 -34.62 -3.23 -20.89
N LEU A 182 -35.61 -2.42 -20.51
CA LEU A 182 -35.83 -2.04 -19.11
C LEU A 182 -35.88 -3.26 -18.17
N GLU A 183 -36.36 -4.40 -18.65
CA GLU A 183 -36.41 -5.65 -17.89
C GLU A 183 -35.04 -6.30 -17.72
N ASP A 184 -34.20 -6.28 -18.76
CA ASP A 184 -32.81 -6.73 -18.69
C ASP A 184 -32.00 -5.87 -17.70
N ILE A 185 -32.23 -4.56 -17.71
CA ILE A 185 -31.58 -3.62 -16.78
C ILE A 185 -31.99 -3.92 -15.34
N LYS A 186 -33.29 -4.15 -15.08
CA LYS A 186 -33.78 -4.51 -13.74
C LYS A 186 -33.21 -5.85 -13.27
N THR A 187 -33.23 -6.86 -14.12
CA THR A 187 -32.71 -8.20 -13.81
C THR A 187 -31.21 -8.14 -13.47
N LYS A 188 -30.43 -7.41 -14.27
CA LYS A 188 -29.00 -7.19 -14.00
C LYS A 188 -28.79 -6.43 -12.69
N LEU A 189 -29.56 -5.36 -12.45
CA LEU A 189 -29.45 -4.56 -11.24
C LEU A 189 -29.74 -5.39 -9.98
N GLU A 190 -30.76 -6.25 -10.00
CA GLU A 190 -31.06 -7.16 -8.90
C GLU A 190 -29.94 -8.18 -8.68
N ALA A 191 -29.40 -8.77 -9.75
CA ALA A 191 -28.27 -9.69 -9.66
C ALA A 191 -27.01 -9.02 -9.09
N ASP A 192 -26.69 -7.80 -9.52
CA ASP A 192 -25.53 -7.04 -9.05
C ASP A 192 -25.72 -6.58 -7.59
N LYS A 193 -26.94 -6.18 -7.19
CA LYS A 193 -27.27 -5.89 -5.77
C LYS A 193 -27.14 -7.12 -4.89
N ALA A 194 -27.62 -8.28 -5.33
CA ALA A 194 -27.45 -9.53 -4.60
C ALA A 194 -25.97 -9.92 -4.44
N ARG A 195 -25.17 -9.79 -5.50
CA ARG A 195 -23.71 -10.00 -5.46
C ARG A 195 -23.02 -9.02 -4.52
N PHE A 196 -23.43 -7.76 -4.52
CA PHE A 196 -22.89 -6.74 -3.62
C PHE A 196 -23.08 -7.11 -2.15
N VAL A 197 -24.29 -7.56 -1.76
CA VAL A 197 -24.57 -8.01 -0.38
C VAL A 197 -23.67 -9.18 0.02
N VAL A 198 -23.53 -10.18 -0.85
CA VAL A 198 -22.68 -11.35 -0.57
C VAL A 198 -21.21 -10.93 -0.37
N ILE A 199 -20.69 -10.04 -1.20
CA ILE A 199 -19.30 -9.56 -1.08
C ILE A 199 -19.11 -8.69 0.16
N ASP A 200 -20.10 -7.86 0.49
CA ASP A 200 -20.08 -7.03 1.69
C ASP A 200 -20.03 -7.89 2.96
N ASP A 201 -20.85 -8.94 3.05
CA ASP A 201 -20.85 -9.87 4.18
C ASP A 201 -19.52 -10.62 4.33
N LEU A 202 -18.93 -11.05 3.21
CA LEU A 202 -17.60 -11.67 3.21
C LEU A 202 -16.52 -10.70 3.70
N LEU A 203 -16.54 -9.45 3.22
CA LEU A 203 -15.61 -8.42 3.65
C LEU A 203 -15.72 -8.12 5.14
N LYS A 204 -16.94 -8.02 5.67
CA LYS A 204 -17.17 -7.81 7.11
C LYS A 204 -16.60 -8.94 7.96
N LYS A 205 -16.79 -10.19 7.51
CA LYS A 205 -16.21 -11.36 8.17
C LYS A 205 -14.69 -11.31 8.16
N ASP A 206 -14.07 -11.00 7.02
CA ASP A 206 -12.62 -10.88 6.88
C ASP A 206 -12.06 -9.75 7.77
N ILE A 207 -12.70 -8.58 7.77
CA ILE A 207 -12.31 -7.44 8.63
C ILE A 207 -12.35 -7.84 10.11
N LYS A 208 -13.41 -8.54 10.54
CA LYS A 208 -13.53 -8.99 11.92
C LYS A 208 -12.39 -9.94 12.32
N LEU A 209 -12.04 -10.90 11.45
CA LEU A 209 -10.91 -11.79 11.68
C LEU A 209 -9.58 -11.03 11.80
N VAL A 210 -9.36 -10.03 10.95
CA VAL A 210 -8.16 -9.17 11.00
C VAL A 210 -8.10 -8.39 12.32
N ILE A 211 -9.21 -7.80 12.78
CA ILE A 211 -9.25 -7.07 14.07
C ILE A 211 -8.92 -8.02 15.23
N GLU A 212 -9.58 -9.18 15.29
CA GLU A 212 -9.37 -10.16 16.36
C GLU A 212 -7.93 -10.70 16.40
N ALA A 213 -7.31 -10.89 15.23
CA ALA A 213 -5.91 -11.28 15.14
C ALA A 213 -4.98 -10.12 15.54
N TRP A 214 -5.29 -8.88 15.14
CA TRP A 214 -4.45 -7.71 15.41
C TRP A 214 -4.39 -7.42 16.90
N GLU A 215 -5.52 -7.45 17.60
CA GLU A 215 -5.57 -7.24 19.05
C GLU A 215 -4.66 -8.20 19.83
N LYS A 216 -4.49 -9.44 19.31
CA LYS A 216 -3.68 -10.51 19.92
C LYS A 216 -2.21 -10.49 19.51
N GLU A 217 -1.83 -9.73 18.48
CA GLU A 217 -0.46 -9.69 17.95
C GLU A 217 0.32 -8.50 18.54
N PRO A 218 1.22 -8.74 19.53
CA PRO A 218 1.93 -7.68 20.24
C PRO A 218 2.84 -6.84 19.34
N VAL A 219 3.32 -7.39 18.22
CA VAL A 219 4.07 -6.61 17.23
C VAL A 219 3.23 -5.44 16.73
N PHE A 220 1.93 -5.64 16.53
CA PHE A 220 1.04 -4.60 16.00
C PHE A 220 0.26 -3.80 17.04
N ASN A 221 0.30 -4.21 18.31
CA ASN A 221 -0.47 -3.59 19.39
C ASN A 221 0.39 -2.90 20.46
N LYS A 222 1.62 -2.50 20.11
CA LYS A 222 2.52 -1.73 20.99
C LYS A 222 3.03 -0.47 20.30
N LYS A 223 3.11 0.62 21.06
CA LYS A 223 3.63 1.90 20.57
C LYS A 223 5.15 1.82 20.40
N ILE A 224 5.64 2.29 19.27
CA ILE A 224 7.06 2.29 18.93
C ILE A 224 7.60 3.72 19.11
N ASN A 225 8.16 4.00 20.30
CA ASN A 225 8.83 5.28 20.57
C ASN A 225 10.35 5.21 20.33
N ASN A 226 10.93 4.02 20.53
CA ASN A 226 12.34 3.75 20.36
C ASN A 226 12.49 2.34 19.76
N THR A 227 13.22 2.21 18.65
CA THR A 227 13.34 0.92 17.95
C THR A 227 14.03 -0.14 18.79
N LEU A 228 15.12 0.22 19.50
CA LEU A 228 15.90 -0.71 20.29
C LEU A 228 15.07 -1.28 21.45
N GLU A 229 14.46 -0.39 22.24
CA GLU A 229 13.60 -0.79 23.36
C GLU A 229 12.41 -1.63 22.89
N TYR A 230 11.80 -1.23 21.76
CA TYR A 230 10.68 -1.97 21.21
C TYR A 230 11.05 -3.39 20.77
N LEU A 231 12.20 -3.56 20.09
CA LEU A 231 12.69 -4.88 19.69
C LEU A 231 13.03 -5.78 20.89
N GLN A 232 13.54 -5.20 21.98
CA GLN A 232 13.88 -5.95 23.20
C GLN A 232 12.63 -6.38 23.98
N ASN A 233 11.58 -5.55 23.99
CA ASN A 233 10.39 -5.75 24.83
C ASN A 233 9.19 -6.33 24.08
N THR A 234 9.33 -6.67 22.80
CA THR A 234 8.25 -7.18 21.96
C THR A 234 8.70 -8.47 21.28
N GLN A 235 7.84 -9.48 21.32
CA GLN A 235 8.04 -10.75 20.66
C GLN A 235 6.74 -11.13 19.95
N PRO A 236 6.78 -11.55 18.68
CA PRO A 236 5.59 -11.96 17.95
C PRO A 236 4.97 -13.22 18.54
N HIS A 237 3.65 -13.28 18.52
CA HIS A 237 2.94 -14.52 18.79
C HIS A 237 2.81 -15.36 17.51
N SER A 238 2.68 -14.71 16.35
CA SER A 238 2.58 -15.36 15.06
C SER A 238 3.89 -16.03 14.63
N GLU A 239 3.82 -17.33 14.32
CA GLU A 239 4.92 -18.10 13.73
C GLU A 239 5.41 -17.49 12.41
N LEU A 240 4.53 -16.78 11.67
CA LEU A 240 4.89 -16.11 10.42
C LEU A 240 5.91 -14.97 10.64
N LEU A 241 5.88 -14.33 11.80
CA LEU A 241 6.72 -13.17 12.11
C LEU A 241 7.99 -13.53 12.87
N GLN A 242 8.02 -14.68 13.54
CA GLN A 242 9.18 -15.13 14.33
C GLN A 242 10.50 -15.13 13.55
N PRO A 243 10.60 -15.72 12.34
CA PRO A 243 11.88 -15.75 11.62
C PRO A 243 12.45 -14.37 11.30
N LEU A 244 11.56 -13.42 10.98
CA LEU A 244 11.95 -12.03 10.74
C LEU A 244 12.38 -11.35 12.04
N TRP A 245 11.64 -11.61 13.13
CA TRP A 245 11.93 -11.01 14.43
C TRP A 245 13.27 -11.47 14.99
N ASP A 246 13.61 -12.74 14.84
CA ASP A 246 14.90 -13.32 15.19
C ASP A 246 16.06 -12.60 14.49
N ILE A 247 15.86 -12.17 13.23
CA ILE A 247 16.84 -11.34 12.54
C ILE A 247 16.88 -9.95 13.18
N LEU A 248 15.73 -9.29 13.34
CA LEU A 248 15.62 -7.91 13.82
C LEU A 248 16.25 -7.70 15.20
N ILE A 249 16.03 -8.60 16.15
CA ILE A 249 16.55 -8.47 17.53
C ILE A 249 18.07 -8.49 17.61
N THR A 250 18.75 -9.07 16.61
CA THR A 250 20.22 -9.19 16.58
C THR A 250 20.92 -7.98 15.94
N ILE A 251 20.20 -7.20 15.13
CA ILE A 251 20.78 -6.07 14.37
C ILE A 251 21.47 -5.03 15.26
N PRO A 252 20.95 -4.65 16.44
CA PRO A 252 21.61 -3.66 17.28
C PRO A 252 23.03 -4.05 17.71
N GLN A 253 23.29 -5.33 17.94
CA GLN A 253 24.62 -5.86 18.29
C GLN A 253 25.42 -6.28 17.04
N HIS A 254 24.72 -6.65 15.97
CA HIS A 254 25.28 -7.17 14.72
C HIS A 254 24.70 -6.43 13.50
N PRO A 255 25.10 -5.18 13.23
CA PRO A 255 24.56 -4.37 12.12
C PRO A 255 24.64 -5.03 10.75
N GLU A 256 25.58 -5.95 10.54
CA GLU A 256 25.72 -6.77 9.33
C GLU A 256 24.49 -7.63 9.03
N ASN A 257 23.70 -7.98 10.06
CA ASN A 257 22.45 -8.74 9.91
C ASN A 257 21.37 -7.94 9.16
N CYS A 258 21.54 -6.63 8.94
CA CYS A 258 20.75 -5.87 7.97
C CYS A 258 20.72 -6.51 6.57
N LYS A 259 21.77 -7.26 6.18
CA LYS A 259 21.78 -8.03 4.91
C LYS A 259 20.79 -9.19 4.93
N LYS A 260 20.66 -9.90 6.06
CA LYS A 260 19.68 -10.98 6.24
C LYS A 260 18.26 -10.43 6.24
N LEU A 261 18.06 -9.31 6.93
CA LEU A 261 16.79 -8.57 6.90
C LEU A 261 16.40 -8.21 5.47
N LYS A 262 17.32 -7.62 4.70
CA LYS A 262 17.10 -7.30 3.30
C LYS A 262 16.69 -8.52 2.50
N HIS A 263 17.42 -9.63 2.65
CA HIS A 263 17.13 -10.86 1.90
C HIS A 263 15.71 -11.34 2.16
N TRP A 264 15.33 -11.46 3.43
CA TRP A 264 13.99 -11.87 3.84
C TRP A 264 12.92 -10.92 3.27
N LEU A 265 13.11 -9.61 3.36
CA LEU A 265 12.16 -8.63 2.82
C LEU A 265 12.04 -8.69 1.29
N VAL A 266 13.13 -8.95 0.56
CA VAL A 266 13.09 -9.11 -0.90
C VAL A 266 12.32 -10.38 -1.29
N GLU A 267 12.56 -11.51 -0.63
CA GLU A 267 11.86 -12.77 -0.89
C GLU A 267 10.33 -12.61 -0.76
N HIS A 268 9.91 -11.80 0.20
CA HIS A 268 8.49 -11.52 0.45
C HIS A 268 7.95 -10.30 -0.33
N SER A 269 8.74 -9.73 -1.25
CA SER A 269 8.39 -8.52 -2.02
C SER A 269 8.05 -7.29 -1.16
N LEU A 270 8.65 -7.18 0.02
CA LEU A 270 8.45 -6.11 1.00
C LEU A 270 9.51 -5.01 0.94
N CYS A 271 10.58 -5.18 0.15
CA CYS A 271 11.51 -4.11 -0.19
C CYS A 271 12.05 -4.20 -1.61
N LEU A 272 12.63 -3.11 -2.10
CA LEU A 272 13.32 -3.12 -3.38
C LEU A 272 14.65 -3.86 -3.23
N ILE A 273 15.07 -4.54 -4.30
CA ILE A 273 16.35 -5.26 -4.36
C ILE A 273 17.55 -4.32 -4.13
N ASN A 274 17.38 -3.05 -4.46
CA ASN A 274 18.43 -2.03 -4.38
C ASN A 274 18.39 -1.21 -3.08
N ASP A 275 17.48 -1.53 -2.17
CA ASP A 275 17.46 -0.90 -0.85
C ASP A 275 18.63 -1.39 0.00
N GLU A 276 19.14 -0.51 0.84
CA GLU A 276 20.22 -0.77 1.79
C GLU A 276 19.74 -0.36 3.19
N PHE A 277 19.56 -1.35 4.05
CA PHE A 277 19.23 -1.13 5.46
C PHE A 277 20.50 -0.98 6.27
N MET A 278 20.50 -0.04 7.20
CA MET A 278 21.64 0.27 8.06
C MET A 278 21.16 0.46 9.50
N TRP A 279 22.05 0.23 10.45
CA TRP A 279 21.82 0.51 11.86
C TRP A 279 22.94 1.43 12.38
N HIS A 280 22.59 2.70 12.62
CA HIS A 280 23.47 3.68 13.23
C HIS A 280 22.69 4.46 14.29
N VAL A 281 23.15 4.40 15.53
CA VAL A 281 22.56 5.11 16.68
C VAL A 281 23.01 6.57 16.67
#